data_AF-A0A7X6WDC2-F1
#
_entry.id   AF-A0A7X6WDC2-F1
#
_cell.length_a   1.000
_cell.length_b   1.000
_cell.length_c   1.000
_cell.angle_alpha   90.00
_cell.angle_beta   90.00
_cell.angle_gamma   90.00
#
_symmetry.space_group_name_H-M   'P 1'
#
loop_
_entity.id
_entity.type
_entity.pdbx_description
1 polymer ?
#
loop_
_entity_poly.entity_id
_entity_poly.type
_entity_poly.pdbx_seq_one_letter_code
_entity_poly.pdbx_strand_id
1 'polypeptide(L)'
;MTYIFTYLFQFVISFIATIGFGIFFGAPFNSIIPTGFSGAISWIVYYFFANNLGGPIAATFIASFCVGIFGEALAIKYRKPATVFITPGIVSLVPGAGTYYTMLYLVDKDFVNAANFGAQTFFVAAAIAIGIVTASVFSRSIKNFKKRNRQNI
;
A
#
# COMPACT_ATOMS: atom_id res chain seq x y z
N MET A 1 13.70 15.73 18.55
CA MET A 1 14.58 14.58 18.23
C MET A 1 13.81 13.26 18.07
N THR A 2 12.79 12.99 18.90
CA THR A 2 12.03 11.72 18.91
C THR A 2 11.27 11.41 17.62
N TYR A 3 10.71 12.43 16.95
CA TYR A 3 9.92 12.22 15.72
C TYR A 3 10.77 11.69 14.56
N ILE A 4 11.93 12.29 14.27
CA ILE A 4 12.83 11.85 13.19
C ILE A 4 13.23 10.38 13.39
N PHE A 5 13.57 10.00 14.62
CA PHE A 5 13.97 8.63 14.94
C PHE A 5 12.81 7.65 14.73
N THR A 6 11.59 8.05 15.08
CA THR A 6 10.37 7.25 14.86
C THR A 6 10.13 7.01 13.37
N TYR A 7 10.18 8.06 12.53
CA TYR A 7 9.98 7.91 11.09
C TYR A 7 11.05 7.02 10.44
N LEU A 8 12.32 7.15 10.86
CA LEU A 8 13.41 6.32 10.37
C LEU A 8 13.23 4.85 10.77
N PHE A 9 12.83 4.60 12.01
CA PHE A 9 12.57 3.25 12.52
C PHE A 9 11.40 2.59 11.77
N GLN A 10 10.30 3.31 11.61
CA GLN A 10 9.13 2.86 10.84
C GLN A 10 9.51 2.55 9.39
N PHE A 11 10.36 3.36 8.77
CA PHE A 11 10.87 3.10 7.42
C PHE A 11 11.67 1.80 7.33
N VAL A 12 12.63 1.60 8.24
CA VAL A 12 13.51 0.42 8.20
C VAL A 12 12.71 -0.86 8.45
N ILE A 13 11.79 -0.87 9.41
CA ILE A 13 10.96 -2.05 9.69
C ILE A 13 10.04 -2.36 8.53
N SER A 14 9.33 -1.37 8.00
CA SER A 14 8.43 -1.58 6.86
C SER A 14 9.20 -2.01 5.61
N PHE A 15 10.42 -1.51 5.40
CA PHE A 15 11.31 -1.95 4.32
C PHE A 15 11.68 -3.44 4.45
N ILE A 16 12.14 -3.87 5.63
CA ILE A 16 12.52 -5.26 5.89
C ILE A 16 11.30 -6.18 5.78
N ALA A 17 10.17 -5.79 6.36
CA ALA A 17 8.91 -6.55 6.28
C ALA A 17 8.47 -6.73 4.83
N THR A 18 8.50 -5.66 4.04
CA THR A 18 8.11 -5.69 2.62
C THR A 18 9.06 -6.57 1.79
N ILE A 19 10.37 -6.55 2.07
CA ILE A 19 11.33 -7.47 1.45
C ILE A 19 11.01 -8.92 1.78
N GLY A 20 10.73 -9.20 3.06
CA GLY A 20 10.34 -10.54 3.51
C GLY A 20 9.10 -11.06 2.77
N PHE A 21 8.07 -10.22 2.65
CA PHE A 21 6.88 -10.55 1.86
C PHE A 21 7.18 -10.64 0.36
N GLY A 22 8.07 -9.82 -0.17
CA GLY A 22 8.52 -9.93 -1.56
C GLY A 22 9.16 -11.28 -1.85
N ILE A 23 10.03 -11.76 -0.94
CA ILE A 23 10.63 -13.10 -1.04
C ILE A 23 9.57 -14.19 -0.88
N PHE A 24 8.66 -14.05 0.08
CA PHE A 24 7.57 -14.99 0.33
C PHE A 24 6.66 -15.18 -0.89
N PHE A 25 6.33 -14.09 -1.59
CA PHE A 25 5.55 -14.12 -2.83
C PHE A 25 6.38 -14.45 -4.08
N GLY A 26 7.65 -14.83 -3.94
CA GLY A 26 8.50 -15.26 -5.05
C GLY A 26 8.92 -14.13 -6.00
N ALA A 27 9.13 -12.92 -5.48
CA ALA A 27 9.63 -11.80 -6.29
C ALA A 27 11.03 -12.13 -6.86
N PRO A 28 11.33 -11.78 -8.12
CA PRO A 28 12.65 -11.98 -8.70
C PRO A 28 13.73 -11.25 -7.89
N PHE A 29 14.93 -11.82 -7.77
CA PHE A 29 16.03 -11.26 -6.97
C PHE A 29 16.32 -9.78 -7.27
N ASN A 30 16.32 -9.42 -8.56
CA ASN A 30 16.61 -8.06 -9.02
C ASN A 30 15.50 -7.04 -8.66
N SER A 31 14.35 -7.51 -8.17
CA SER A 31 13.16 -6.73 -7.82
C SER A 31 12.89 -6.67 -6.32
N ILE A 32 13.63 -7.42 -5.49
CA ILE A 32 13.44 -7.47 -4.03
C ILE A 32 13.69 -6.10 -3.39
N ILE A 33 14.85 -5.49 -3.65
CA ILE A 33 15.23 -4.20 -3.06
C ILE A 33 14.24 -3.08 -3.47
N PRO A 34 13.88 -2.92 -4.76
CA PRO A 34 12.87 -1.93 -5.16
C PRO A 34 11.50 -2.14 -4.52
N THR A 35 11.12 -3.40 -4.29
CA THR A 35 9.87 -3.75 -3.62
C THR A 35 9.90 -3.28 -2.17
N GLY A 36 11.01 -3.45 -1.46
CA GLY A 36 11.22 -2.90 -0.12
C GLY A 36 10.96 -1.40 -0.05
N PHE A 37 11.50 -0.63 -1.00
CA PHE A 37 11.26 0.83 -1.07
C PHE A 37 9.79 1.16 -1.30
N SER A 38 9.10 0.40 -2.14
CA SER A 38 7.67 0.59 -2.42
C SER A 38 6.83 0.51 -1.13
N GLY A 39 7.06 -0.50 -0.29
CA GLY A 39 6.33 -0.65 0.98
C GLY A 39 6.80 0.29 2.08
N ALA A 40 8.08 0.66 2.10
CA ALA A 40 8.57 1.61 3.09
C ALA A 40 8.04 3.03 2.85
N ILE A 41 7.98 3.45 1.59
CA ILE A 41 7.42 4.75 1.20
C ILE A 41 5.92 4.80 1.54
N SER A 42 5.17 3.75 1.19
CA SER A 42 3.74 3.73 1.49
C SER A 42 3.43 3.71 2.97
N TRP A 43 4.22 2.99 3.76
CA TRP A 43 4.07 2.99 5.21
C TRP A 43 4.34 4.36 5.82
N ILE A 44 5.39 5.06 5.39
CA ILE A 44 5.64 6.45 5.82
C ILE A 44 4.44 7.34 5.45
N VAL A 45 3.96 7.23 4.22
CA VAL A 45 2.81 8.04 3.77
C VAL A 45 1.59 7.74 4.64
N TYR A 46 1.27 6.47 4.87
CA TYR A 46 0.20 6.08 5.77
C TYR A 46 0.40 6.65 7.17
N TYR A 47 1.57 6.46 7.77
CA TYR A 47 1.87 6.92 9.12
C TYR A 47 1.77 8.44 9.23
N PHE A 48 2.28 9.19 8.26
CA PHE A 48 2.18 10.64 8.24
C PHE A 48 0.73 11.10 8.14
N PHE A 49 -0.05 10.56 7.19
CA PHE A 49 -1.44 10.97 6.99
C PHE A 49 -2.37 10.49 8.10
N ALA A 50 -2.13 9.32 8.69
CA ALA A 50 -2.93 8.81 9.80
C ALA A 50 -2.81 9.72 11.05
N ASN A 51 -1.63 10.29 11.28
CA ASN A 51 -1.39 11.21 12.39
C ASN A 51 -1.88 12.66 12.13
N ASN A 52 -2.02 13.08 10.88
CA ASN A 52 -2.35 14.47 10.53
C ASN A 52 -3.76 14.70 9.94
N LEU A 53 -4.33 13.72 9.21
CA LEU A 53 -5.60 13.85 8.47
C LEU A 53 -6.81 13.16 9.13
N GLY A 54 -6.73 12.85 10.43
CA GLY A 54 -7.91 12.54 11.24
C GLY A 54 -8.62 11.20 10.97
N GLY A 55 -8.07 10.30 10.16
CA GLY A 55 -8.69 8.97 9.97
C GLY A 55 -7.86 7.94 9.18
N PRO A 56 -7.90 6.65 9.58
CA PRO A 56 -7.12 5.59 8.95
C PRO A 56 -7.53 5.28 7.51
N ILE A 57 -8.81 5.51 7.15
CA ILE A 57 -9.35 5.20 5.82
C ILE A 57 -8.73 6.12 4.75
N ALA A 58 -8.74 7.44 4.99
CA ALA A 58 -8.16 8.42 4.07
C ALA A 58 -6.63 8.26 3.95
N ALA A 59 -5.95 8.01 5.07
CA ALA A 59 -4.52 7.73 5.07
C ALA A 59 -4.17 6.47 4.24
N THR A 60 -4.99 5.42 4.36
CA THR A 60 -4.82 4.19 3.59
C THR A 60 -5.06 4.41 2.10
N PHE A 61 -6.07 5.20 1.73
CA PHE A 61 -6.31 5.56 0.33
C PHE A 61 -5.09 6.26 -0.29
N ILE A 62 -4.54 7.28 0.39
CA ILE A 62 -3.38 8.03 -0.11
C ILE A 62 -2.15 7.11 -0.19
N ALA A 63 -1.91 6.31 0.84
CA ALA A 63 -0.78 5.38 0.88
C ALA A 63 -0.85 4.31 -0.21
N SER A 64 -2.02 3.69 -0.43
CA SER A 64 -2.23 2.68 -1.46
C SER A 64 -2.15 3.26 -2.88
N PHE A 65 -2.62 4.50 -3.08
CA PHE A 65 -2.41 5.25 -4.32
C PHE A 65 -0.91 5.46 -4.59
N CYS A 66 -0.14 5.85 -3.56
CA CYS A 66 1.31 5.96 -3.68
C CYS A 66 1.95 4.62 -4.05
N VAL A 67 1.60 3.50 -3.39
CA VAL A 67 2.11 2.16 -3.77
C VAL A 67 1.81 1.86 -5.24
N GLY A 68 0.59 2.14 -5.70
CA GLY A 68 0.19 1.89 -7.08
C GLY A 68 1.06 2.66 -8.08
N ILE A 69 1.32 3.95 -7.83
CA ILE A 69 2.18 4.78 -8.68
C ILE A 69 3.62 4.26 -8.67
N PHE A 70 4.17 4.00 -7.48
CA PHE A 70 5.54 3.48 -7.34
C PHE A 70 5.70 2.13 -8.02
N GLY A 71 4.74 1.22 -7.83
CA GLY A 71 4.75 -0.09 -8.45
C GLY A 71 4.66 -0.03 -9.98
N GLU A 72 3.82 0.84 -10.53
CA GLU A 72 3.74 1.09 -11.98
C GLU A 72 5.03 1.69 -12.55
N ALA A 73 5.67 2.60 -11.82
CA ALA A 73 6.96 3.18 -12.22
C ALA A 73 8.09 2.14 -12.20
N LEU A 74 8.15 1.33 -11.14
CA LEU A 74 9.13 0.25 -11.01
C LEU A 74 8.90 -0.87 -12.03
N ALA A 75 7.65 -1.17 -12.37
CA ALA A 75 7.30 -2.12 -13.42
C ALA A 75 7.96 -1.80 -14.76
N ILE A 76 7.97 -0.51 -15.13
CA ILE A 76 8.60 -0.03 -16.35
C ILE A 76 10.12 -0.16 -16.25
N LYS A 77 10.70 0.31 -15.13
CA LYS A 77 12.16 0.32 -14.93
C LYS A 77 12.76 -1.08 -14.95
N TYR A 78 12.10 -2.03 -14.28
CA TYR A 78 12.60 -3.39 -14.11
C TYR A 78 11.99 -4.40 -15.11
N ARG A 79 11.07 -3.95 -15.97
CA ARG A 79 10.36 -4.79 -16.96
C ARG A 79 9.71 -6.02 -16.31
N LYS A 80 9.02 -5.80 -15.19
CA LYS A 80 8.28 -6.82 -14.44
C LYS A 80 6.83 -6.37 -14.27
N PRO A 81 5.88 -7.30 -14.06
CA PRO A 81 4.50 -6.94 -13.73
C PRO A 81 4.45 -6.02 -12.50
N ALA A 82 3.59 -5.00 -12.51
CA ALA A 82 3.46 -4.05 -11.39
C ALA A 82 3.06 -4.73 -10.08
N THR A 83 2.33 -5.84 -10.16
CA THR A 83 1.94 -6.67 -9.01
C THR A 83 3.13 -7.15 -8.19
N VAL A 84 4.30 -7.38 -8.80
CA VAL A 84 5.53 -7.78 -8.09
C VAL A 84 5.94 -6.74 -7.04
N PHE A 85 5.69 -5.45 -7.31
CA PHE A 85 6.03 -4.35 -6.41
C PHE A 85 4.84 -3.94 -5.54
N ILE A 86 3.63 -3.96 -6.10
CA ILE A 86 2.41 -3.52 -5.41
C ILE A 86 2.03 -4.50 -4.31
N THR A 87 1.96 -5.81 -4.61
CA THR A 87 1.41 -6.80 -3.68
C THR A 87 2.18 -6.84 -2.35
N PRO A 88 3.53 -6.91 -2.32
CA PRO A 88 4.26 -6.85 -1.05
C PRO A 88 4.22 -5.44 -0.44
N GLY A 89 4.21 -4.38 -1.26
CA GLY A 89 4.20 -2.99 -0.78
C GLY A 89 2.89 -2.53 -0.11
N ILE A 90 1.77 -3.20 -0.38
CA ILE A 90 0.50 -2.92 0.32
C ILE A 90 0.32 -3.73 1.61
N VAL A 91 1.16 -4.73 1.89
CA VAL A 91 0.95 -5.67 3.01
C VAL A 91 0.76 -4.96 4.34
N SER A 92 1.59 -3.93 4.63
CA SER A 92 1.49 -3.17 5.87
C SER A 92 0.21 -2.34 5.99
N LEU A 93 -0.50 -2.09 4.89
CA LEU A 93 -1.76 -1.35 4.87
C LEU A 93 -2.98 -2.26 5.06
N VAL A 94 -2.85 -3.56 4.78
CA VAL A 94 -3.96 -4.51 4.86
C VAL A 94 -4.44 -4.63 6.31
N PRO A 95 -5.76 -4.48 6.59
CA PRO A 95 -6.29 -4.52 7.95
C PRO A 95 -6.43 -5.96 8.47
N GLY A 96 -5.31 -6.67 8.61
CA GLY A 96 -5.28 -8.05 9.10
C GLY A 96 -5.86 -8.20 10.51
N ALA A 97 -5.43 -7.32 11.43
CA ALA A 97 -5.95 -7.31 12.80
C ALA A 97 -7.45 -6.99 12.87
N GLY A 98 -7.92 -6.03 12.06
CA GLY A 98 -9.35 -5.70 11.98
C GLY A 98 -10.18 -6.88 11.48
N THR A 99 -9.69 -7.61 10.48
CA THR A 99 -10.33 -8.84 9.98
C THR A 99 -10.40 -9.92 11.06
N TYR A 100 -9.30 -10.14 11.78
CA TYR A 100 -9.25 -11.09 12.90
C TYR A 100 -10.25 -10.72 14.00
N TYR A 101 -10.25 -9.48 14.47
CA TYR A 101 -11.18 -9.03 15.52
C TYR A 101 -12.64 -9.10 15.08
N THR A 102 -12.92 -8.79 13.81
CA THR A 102 -14.27 -8.96 13.26
C THR A 102 -14.75 -10.40 13.40
N MET A 103 -13.92 -11.39 12.99
CA MET A 103 -14.28 -12.80 13.14
C MET A 103 -14.38 -13.22 14.61
N LEU A 104 -13.47 -12.75 15.46
CA LEU A 104 -13.48 -13.04 16.89
C LEU A 104 -14.82 -12.62 17.53
N TYR A 105 -15.24 -11.38 17.32
CA TYR A 105 -16.51 -10.88 17.87
C TYR A 105 -17.75 -11.56 17.28
N LEU A 106 -17.70 -12.00 16.01
CA LEU A 106 -18.77 -12.81 15.42
C LEU A 106 -18.92 -14.16 16.13
N VAL A 107 -17.81 -14.83 16.45
CA VAL A 107 -17.80 -16.11 17.17
C VAL A 107 -18.29 -15.92 18.61
N ASP A 108 -17.89 -14.82 19.26
CA ASP A 108 -18.31 -14.47 20.62
C ASP A 108 -19.74 -13.91 20.69
N LYS A 109 -20.44 -13.81 19.55
CA LYS A 109 -21.81 -13.25 19.43
C LYS A 109 -21.92 -11.78 19.87
N ASP A 110 -20.80 -11.06 19.92
CA ASP A 110 -20.77 -9.61 20.11
C ASP A 110 -20.93 -8.90 18.77
N PHE A 111 -22.18 -8.81 18.32
CA PHE A 111 -22.50 -8.25 17.00
C PHE A 111 -22.22 -6.75 16.90
N VAL A 112 -22.19 -6.01 18.01
CA VAL A 112 -21.91 -4.57 18.01
C VAL A 112 -20.45 -4.34 17.67
N ASN A 113 -19.52 -5.01 18.36
CA ASN A 113 -18.10 -4.89 18.06
C ASN A 113 -17.74 -5.54 16.73
N ALA A 114 -18.37 -6.66 16.37
CA ALA A 114 -18.22 -7.26 15.04
C ALA A 114 -18.59 -6.27 13.92
N ALA A 115 -19.71 -5.55 14.06
CA ALA A 115 -20.12 -4.55 13.07
C ALA A 115 -19.16 -3.37 13.01
N ASN A 116 -18.68 -2.86 14.15
CA ASN A 116 -17.75 -1.74 14.21
C ASN A 116 -16.40 -2.07 13.55
N PHE A 117 -15.75 -3.15 13.99
CA PHE A 117 -14.48 -3.59 13.40
C PHE A 117 -14.64 -4.05 11.95
N GLY A 118 -15.76 -4.72 11.64
CA GLY A 118 -16.07 -5.19 10.29
C GLY A 118 -16.24 -4.04 9.31
N ALA A 119 -17.01 -3.02 9.68
CA ALA A 119 -17.20 -1.82 8.87
C ALA A 119 -15.88 -1.08 8.66
N GLN A 120 -15.10 -0.85 9.72
CA GLN A 120 -13.80 -0.18 9.60
C GLN A 120 -12.84 -0.96 8.69
N THR A 121 -12.74 -2.27 8.88
CA THR A 121 -11.90 -3.17 8.06
C THR A 121 -12.33 -3.13 6.60
N PHE A 122 -13.64 -3.20 6.34
CA PHE A 122 -14.21 -3.12 5.01
C PHE A 122 -13.85 -1.79 4.31
N PHE A 123 -14.02 -0.65 4.99
CA PHE A 123 -13.68 0.64 4.41
C PHE A 123 -12.19 0.83 4.17
N VAL A 124 -11.33 0.31 5.05
CA VAL A 124 -9.88 0.30 4.81
C VAL A 124 -9.53 -0.56 3.60
N ALA A 125 -10.09 -1.76 3.47
CA ALA A 125 -9.90 -2.61 2.30
C ALA A 125 -10.41 -1.96 1.00
N ALA A 126 -11.59 -1.33 1.05
CA ALA A 126 -12.14 -0.56 -0.07
C ALA A 126 -11.22 0.61 -0.45
N ALA A 127 -10.69 1.35 0.52
CA ALA A 127 -9.74 2.43 0.28
C ALA A 127 -8.46 1.94 -0.42
N ILE A 128 -7.93 0.76 -0.04
CA ILE A 128 -6.79 0.13 -0.74
C ILE A 128 -7.14 -0.16 -2.20
N ALA A 129 -8.28 -0.82 -2.43
CA ALA A 129 -8.70 -1.21 -3.78
C ALA A 129 -8.88 0.02 -4.69
N ILE A 130 -9.60 1.03 -4.21
CA ILE A 130 -9.86 2.27 -4.95
C ILE A 130 -8.54 3.03 -5.18
N GLY A 131 -7.65 3.12 -4.18
CA GLY A 131 -6.36 3.80 -4.31
C GLY A 131 -5.47 3.18 -5.40
N ILE A 132 -5.34 1.85 -5.42
CA ILE A 132 -4.55 1.14 -6.43
C ILE A 132 -5.17 1.30 -7.83
N VAL A 133 -6.49 1.13 -7.95
CA VAL A 133 -7.17 1.30 -9.25
C VAL A 133 -6.98 2.71 -9.78
N THR A 134 -7.16 3.73 -8.93
CA THR A 134 -6.98 5.13 -9.31
C THR A 134 -5.54 5.41 -9.75
N ALA A 135 -4.55 4.86 -9.04
CA ALA A 135 -3.15 4.96 -9.41
C ALA A 135 -2.85 4.32 -10.76
N SER A 136 -3.46 3.16 -11.05
CA SER A 136 -3.27 2.47 -12.33
C SER A 136 -3.87 3.25 -13.51
N VAL A 137 -5.05 3.85 -13.34
CA VAL A 137 -5.71 4.70 -14.34
C VAL A 137 -4.89 5.96 -14.59
N PHE A 138 -4.43 6.63 -13.52
CA PHE A 138 -3.60 7.81 -13.60
C PHE A 138 -2.26 7.53 -14.33
N SER A 139 -1.60 6.43 -13.96
CA SER A 139 -0.34 5.99 -14.58
C SER A 139 -0.51 5.68 -16.08
N ARG A 140 -1.61 5.04 -16.47
CA ARG A 140 -1.94 4.78 -17.89
C ARG A 140 -2.24 6.06 -18.66
N SER A 141 -2.98 6.99 -18.06
CA SER A 141 -3.30 8.28 -18.67
C SER A 141 -2.03 9.08 -19.01
N ILE A 142 -1.10 9.19 -18.05
CA ILE A 142 0.20 9.85 -18.26
C ILE A 142 1.01 9.18 -19.39
N LYS A 143 1.04 7.84 -19.43
CA LYS A 143 1.72 7.07 -20.49
C LYS A 143 1.15 7.40 -21.88
N ASN A 144 -0.18 7.41 -22.00
CA ASN A 144 -0.86 7.69 -23.26
C ASN A 144 -0.59 9.12 -23.75
N PHE A 145 -0.56 10.10 -22.84
CA PHE A 145 -0.24 11.48 -23.17
C PHE A 145 1.19 11.64 -23.68
N LYS A 146 2.17 11.00 -23.01
CA LYS A 146 3.58 11.04 -23.42
C LYS A 146 3.85 10.33 -24.75
N LYS A 147 3.13 9.24 -25.04
CA LYS A 147 3.22 8.52 -26.33
C LYS A 147 2.69 9.38 -27.48
N ARG A 148 1.60 10.12 -27.25
CA ARG A 148 1.02 11.04 -28.24
C ARG A 148 1.96 12.22 -28.58
N ASN A 149 2.64 12.80 -27.58
CA ASN A 149 3.62 13.87 -27.84
C ASN A 149 4.89 13.40 -28.58
N ARG A 150 5.29 12.13 -28.47
CA ARG A 150 6.43 11.57 -29.22
C ARG A 150 6.11 11.20 -30.67
N GLN A 151 4.83 11.12 -31.03
CA GLN A 151 4.39 10.87 -32.42
C GLN A 151 4.15 12.17 -33.21
N ASN A 152 4.19 13.32 -32.54
CA ASN A 152 4.01 14.66 -33.12
C ASN A 152 5.34 15.43 -33.25
N ILE A 153 6.49 14.76 -33.10
CA ILE A 153 7.85 15.25 -33.36
C ILE A 153 8.47 14.31 -34.38
#